data_AF-A0A524FP47-F1
#
_entry.id   AF-A0A524FP47-F1
#
_cell.length_a   1.000
_cell.length_b   1.000
_cell.length_c   1.000
_cell.angle_alpha   90.00
_cell.angle_beta   90.00
_cell.angle_gamma   90.00
#
_symmetry.space_group_name_H-M   'P 1'
#
loop_
_entity.id
_entity.type
_entity.pdbx_description
1 polymer ?
#
loop_
_entity_poly.entity_id
_entity_poly.type
_entity_poly.pdbx_seq_one_letter_code
_entity_poly.pdbx_strand_id
1 'polypeptide(L)'
;MRNYPTKDPVLVTCGLPYASGPMHIGHLRTYVPADVFVRLLKKMRVDVTFVCGSDTHGTPVVTAAEAAGVSPKELYTKYNKHYLDTFPKLNVEFDNYGTTDDPENIERTLQIVKELQKNGYIYPKELDSPYCDNCGRSLPDRYVRGECPHCHADARGDECDQGCGRYLEPGEILNPRCAICGSPTRTITRTHYYFKLSSFEGFLKDYLKDVDGTKIARNYALGWVNEGLKDW
;
A
#
# COMPACT_ATOMS: atom_id res chain seq x y z
N MET A 1 25.83 -5.57 6.90
CA MET A 1 25.16 -6.81 6.47
C MET A 1 25.38 -7.82 7.56
N ARG A 2 24.31 -8.40 8.11
CA ARG A 2 24.44 -9.58 8.97
C ARG A 2 25.22 -10.65 8.20
N ASN A 3 26.26 -11.19 8.85
CA ASN A 3 27.01 -12.31 8.29
C ASN A 3 26.21 -13.59 8.52
N TYR A 4 26.07 -14.40 7.48
CA TYR A 4 25.47 -15.74 7.56
C TYR A 4 26.57 -16.81 7.49
N PRO A 5 26.45 -17.94 8.21
CA PRO A 5 25.32 -18.32 9.06
C PRO A 5 25.25 -17.53 10.37
N THR A 6 24.02 -17.24 10.82
CA THR A 6 23.75 -16.64 12.14
C THR A 6 23.18 -17.71 13.08
N LYS A 7 23.33 -17.50 14.40
CA LYS A 7 22.66 -18.30 15.43
C LYS A 7 21.27 -17.79 15.78
N ASP A 8 20.99 -16.52 15.46
CA ASP A 8 19.69 -15.91 15.76
C ASP A 8 18.63 -16.39 14.77
N PRO A 9 17.37 -16.60 15.21
CA PRO A 9 16.26 -16.87 14.31
C PRO A 9 16.08 -15.76 13.27
N VAL A 10 15.74 -16.15 12.04
CA VAL A 10 15.54 -15.24 10.91
C VAL A 10 14.10 -15.30 10.43
N LEU A 11 13.42 -14.16 10.42
CA LEU A 11 12.15 -13.98 9.73
C LEU A 11 12.41 -13.40 8.33
N VAL A 12 11.97 -14.10 7.29
CA VAL A 12 11.97 -13.61 5.91
C VAL A 12 10.53 -13.30 5.51
N THR A 13 10.31 -12.14 4.90
CA THR A 13 9.02 -11.71 4.38
C THR A 13 9.15 -11.23 2.94
N CYS A 14 8.02 -11.12 2.24
CA CYS A 14 7.92 -10.49 0.93
C CYS A 14 6.86 -9.39 0.97
N GLY A 15 6.90 -8.49 -0.01
CA GLY A 15 5.78 -7.59 -0.25
C GLY A 15 4.51 -8.42 -0.50
N LEU A 16 3.42 -8.08 0.18
CA LEU A 16 2.15 -8.78 0.07
C LEU A 16 1.54 -8.48 -1.31
N PRO A 17 1.13 -9.48 -2.12
CA PRO A 17 0.47 -9.20 -3.38
C PRO A 17 -0.96 -8.72 -3.11
N TYR A 18 -1.39 -7.70 -3.85
CA TYR A 18 -2.80 -7.30 -3.83
C TYR A 18 -3.69 -8.42 -4.37
N ALA A 19 -4.73 -8.76 -3.60
CA ALA A 19 -5.76 -9.72 -3.96
C ALA A 19 -6.82 -9.13 -4.91
N SER A 20 -6.39 -8.34 -5.89
CA SER A 20 -7.25 -7.67 -6.86
C SER A 20 -7.07 -8.18 -8.30
N GLY A 21 -6.19 -9.15 -8.53
CA GLY A 21 -5.85 -9.64 -9.86
C GLY A 21 -5.00 -10.91 -9.87
N PRO A 22 -4.80 -11.52 -11.06
CA PRO A 22 -3.98 -12.71 -11.21
C PRO A 22 -2.48 -12.42 -11.03
N MET A 23 -1.73 -13.44 -10.65
CA MET A 23 -0.28 -13.37 -10.57
C MET A 23 0.35 -13.20 -11.97
N HIS A 24 1.20 -12.20 -12.13
CA HIS A 24 2.09 -12.04 -13.30
C HIS A 24 3.59 -12.21 -12.95
N ILE A 25 4.46 -12.29 -13.96
CA ILE A 25 5.91 -12.52 -13.79
C ILE A 25 6.62 -11.47 -12.91
N GLY A 26 6.13 -10.23 -12.89
CA GLY A 26 6.63 -9.19 -11.98
C GLY A 26 6.59 -9.59 -10.50
N HIS A 27 5.60 -10.37 -10.08
CA HIS A 27 5.53 -10.93 -8.73
C HIS A 27 6.68 -11.90 -8.44
N LEU A 28 7.05 -12.72 -9.43
CA LEU A 28 8.10 -13.75 -9.26
C LEU A 28 9.47 -13.13 -8.99
N ARG A 29 9.69 -11.88 -9.44
CA ARG A 29 10.89 -11.11 -9.12
C ARG A 29 11.06 -10.87 -7.61
N THR A 30 9.97 -10.89 -6.84
CA THR A 30 10.00 -10.76 -5.38
C THR A 30 10.14 -12.13 -4.72
N TYR A 31 9.28 -13.08 -5.08
CA TYR A 31 9.14 -14.33 -4.32
C TYR A 31 10.21 -15.36 -4.62
N VAL A 32 10.66 -15.50 -5.87
CA VAL A 32 11.67 -16.50 -6.24
C VAL A 32 13.03 -16.20 -5.59
N PRO A 33 13.56 -14.95 -5.60
CA PRO A 33 14.80 -14.65 -4.90
C PRO A 33 14.71 -14.86 -3.39
N ALA A 34 13.56 -14.54 -2.77
CA ALA A 34 13.33 -14.77 -1.36
C ALA A 34 13.33 -16.27 -1.02
N ASP A 35 12.67 -17.11 -1.82
CA ASP A 35 12.68 -18.57 -1.67
C ASP A 35 14.10 -19.15 -1.80
N VAL A 36 14.86 -18.71 -2.81
CA VAL A 36 16.28 -19.09 -2.98
C VAL A 36 17.11 -18.75 -1.73
N PHE A 37 16.90 -17.55 -1.17
CA PHE A 37 17.58 -17.12 0.04
C PHE A 37 17.20 -17.97 1.26
N VAL A 38 15.91 -18.26 1.45
CA VAL A 38 15.41 -19.13 2.53
C VAL A 38 16.00 -20.53 2.41
N ARG A 39 16.05 -21.11 1.21
CA ARG A 39 16.67 -22.42 0.97
C ARG A 39 18.16 -22.43 1.28
N LEU A 40 18.88 -21.33 0.99
CA LEU A 40 20.28 -21.16 1.37
C LEU A 40 20.44 -21.14 2.90
N LEU A 41 19.60 -20.38 3.61
CA LEU A 41 19.60 -20.31 5.08
C LEU A 41 19.31 -21.68 5.70
N LYS A 42 18.29 -22.40 5.21
CA LYS A 42 17.97 -23.78 5.64
C LYS A 42 19.17 -24.72 5.42
N LYS A 43 19.86 -24.65 4.26
CA LYS A 43 21.08 -25.42 3.98
C LYS A 43 22.24 -25.09 4.93
N MET A 44 22.34 -23.83 5.34
CA MET A 44 23.30 -23.37 6.35
C MET A 44 22.90 -23.73 7.79
N ARG A 45 21.79 -24.45 7.99
CA ARG A 45 21.21 -24.80 9.30
C ARG A 45 20.85 -23.58 10.15
N VAL A 46 20.48 -22.48 9.50
CA VAL A 46 19.92 -21.31 10.17
C VAL A 46 18.45 -21.57 10.45
N ASP A 47 17.99 -21.24 11.66
CA ASP A 47 16.57 -21.25 12.00
C ASP A 47 15.87 -20.11 11.26
N VAL A 48 15.05 -20.45 10.27
CA VAL A 48 14.40 -19.47 9.38
C VAL A 48 12.93 -19.78 9.23
N THR A 49 12.12 -18.73 9.37
CA THR A 49 10.68 -18.73 9.11
C THR A 49 10.40 -17.78 7.94
N PHE A 50 9.73 -18.28 6.91
CA PHE A 50 9.37 -17.55 5.71
C PHE A 50 7.86 -17.34 5.63
N VAL A 51 7.40 -16.10 5.76
CA VAL A 51 5.97 -15.76 5.77
C VAL A 51 5.61 -14.74 4.73
N CYS A 52 4.38 -14.84 4.23
CA CYS A 52 3.77 -13.84 3.36
C CYS A 52 2.25 -13.86 3.58
N GLY A 53 1.52 -13.15 2.74
CA GLY A 53 0.06 -13.16 2.75
C GLY A 53 -0.48 -12.23 1.69
N SER A 54 -1.77 -12.34 1.38
CA SER A 54 -2.42 -11.44 0.42
C SER A 54 -2.85 -10.13 1.08
N ASP A 55 -2.59 -9.00 0.43
CA ASP A 55 -3.19 -7.71 0.80
C ASP A 55 -4.62 -7.65 0.23
N THR A 56 -5.60 -7.66 1.13
CA THR A 56 -7.03 -7.80 0.83
C THR A 56 -7.80 -6.49 0.98
N HIS A 57 -7.13 -5.38 1.27
CA HIS A 57 -7.77 -4.09 1.53
C HIS A 57 -7.44 -3.05 0.45
N GLY A 58 -8.07 -1.88 0.59
CA GLY A 58 -7.79 -0.71 -0.23
C GLY A 58 -8.58 -0.60 -1.53
N THR A 59 -8.43 0.55 -2.18
CA THR A 59 -9.12 0.92 -3.41
C THR A 59 -8.94 -0.09 -4.56
N PRO A 60 -7.76 -0.71 -4.80
CA PRO A 60 -7.60 -1.69 -5.87
C PRO A 60 -8.58 -2.87 -5.76
N VAL A 61 -8.77 -3.43 -4.57
CA VAL A 61 -9.72 -4.54 -4.33
C VAL A 61 -11.16 -4.09 -4.58
N VAL A 62 -11.52 -2.90 -4.07
CA VAL A 62 -12.88 -2.34 -4.26
C VAL A 62 -13.18 -2.09 -5.74
N THR A 63 -12.27 -1.42 -6.46
CA THR A 63 -12.45 -1.12 -7.90
C THR A 63 -12.57 -2.40 -8.73
N ALA A 64 -11.75 -3.42 -8.45
CA ALA A 64 -11.78 -4.68 -9.17
C ALA A 64 -13.05 -5.49 -8.87
N ALA A 65 -13.56 -5.42 -7.63
CA ALA A 65 -14.81 -6.07 -7.24
C ALA A 65 -16.02 -5.45 -7.94
N GLU A 66 -16.08 -4.11 -7.98
CA GLU A 66 -17.09 -3.35 -8.71
C GLU A 66 -17.08 -3.69 -10.21
N ALA A 67 -15.90 -3.71 -10.84
CA ALA A 67 -15.75 -4.07 -12.25
C ALA A 67 -16.18 -5.51 -12.55
N ALA A 68 -16.01 -6.43 -11.59
CA ALA A 68 -16.40 -7.83 -11.71
C ALA A 68 -17.86 -8.11 -11.27
N GLY A 69 -18.56 -7.12 -10.73
CA GLY A 69 -19.94 -7.29 -10.24
C GLY A 69 -20.05 -8.21 -9.01
N VAL A 70 -19.02 -8.29 -8.19
CA VAL A 70 -18.97 -9.15 -6.98
C VAL A 70 -18.62 -8.31 -5.75
N SER A 71 -18.78 -8.87 -4.55
CA SER A 71 -18.31 -8.20 -3.33
C SER A 71 -16.77 -8.19 -3.23
N PRO A 72 -16.17 -7.21 -2.52
CA PRO A 72 -14.73 -7.20 -2.23
C PRO A 72 -14.24 -8.51 -1.59
N LYS A 73 -15.06 -9.09 -0.72
CA LYS A 73 -14.76 -10.36 -0.05
C LYS A 73 -14.69 -11.54 -1.01
N GLU A 74 -15.67 -11.68 -1.90
CA GLU A 74 -15.64 -12.70 -2.94
C GLU A 74 -14.42 -12.53 -3.86
N LEU A 75 -14.11 -11.28 -4.24
CA LEU A 75 -12.97 -10.98 -5.11
C LEU A 75 -11.63 -11.36 -4.45
N TYR A 76 -11.35 -10.85 -3.25
CA TYR A 76 -10.07 -11.14 -2.62
C TYR A 76 -9.95 -12.61 -2.25
N THR A 77 -11.06 -13.28 -1.89
CA THR A 77 -11.05 -14.72 -1.58
C THR A 77 -10.65 -15.54 -2.80
N LYS A 78 -11.20 -15.21 -3.98
CA LYS A 78 -10.84 -15.82 -5.26
C LYS A 78 -9.34 -15.67 -5.56
N TYR A 79 -8.80 -14.45 -5.44
CA TYR A 79 -7.39 -14.21 -5.76
C TYR A 79 -6.43 -14.74 -4.70
N ASN A 80 -6.79 -14.69 -3.41
CA ASN A 80 -6.03 -15.35 -2.36
C ASN A 80 -5.90 -16.86 -2.63
N LYS A 81 -7.00 -17.52 -3.01
CA LYS A 81 -6.96 -18.92 -3.43
C LYS A 81 -6.08 -19.13 -4.66
N HIS A 82 -6.16 -18.25 -5.65
CA HIS A 82 -5.28 -18.30 -6.82
C HIS A 82 -3.79 -18.24 -6.43
N TYR A 83 -3.40 -17.37 -5.50
CA TYR A 83 -2.05 -17.29 -4.99
C TYR A 83 -1.63 -18.58 -4.26
N LEU A 84 -2.45 -19.06 -3.32
CA LEU A 84 -2.21 -20.32 -2.59
C LEU A 84 -2.06 -21.53 -3.51
N ASP A 85 -2.85 -21.60 -4.58
CA ASP A 85 -2.81 -22.71 -5.55
C ASP A 85 -1.64 -22.57 -6.55
N THR A 86 -1.01 -21.38 -6.65
CA THR A 86 0.03 -21.09 -7.65
C THR A 86 1.43 -21.16 -7.08
N PHE A 87 1.68 -20.66 -5.86
CA PHE A 87 3.02 -20.68 -5.25
C PHE A 87 3.65 -22.08 -5.18
N PRO A 88 2.94 -23.15 -4.75
CA PRO A 88 3.51 -24.49 -4.72
C PRO A 88 3.89 -25.02 -6.11
N LYS A 89 3.15 -24.65 -7.16
CA LYS A 89 3.47 -25.05 -8.55
C LYS A 89 4.76 -24.41 -9.06
N LEU A 90 5.18 -23.32 -8.43
CA LEU A 90 6.43 -22.61 -8.71
C LEU A 90 7.53 -22.98 -7.72
N ASN A 91 7.30 -23.95 -6.83
CA ASN A 91 8.18 -24.35 -5.73
C ASN A 91 8.55 -23.19 -4.79
N VAL A 92 7.66 -22.21 -4.65
CA VAL A 92 7.77 -21.19 -3.60
C VAL A 92 7.00 -21.69 -2.39
N GLU A 93 7.72 -21.94 -1.30
CA GLU A 93 7.16 -22.59 -0.10
C GLU A 93 7.25 -21.64 1.09
N PHE A 94 6.12 -21.07 1.49
CA PHE A 94 6.02 -20.30 2.74
C PHE A 94 5.74 -21.22 3.91
N ASP A 95 6.35 -20.95 5.06
CA ASP A 95 6.01 -21.61 6.32
C ASP A 95 4.63 -21.15 6.82
N ASN A 96 4.20 -19.92 6.47
CA ASN A 96 2.82 -19.46 6.62
C ASN A 96 2.43 -18.45 5.52
N TYR A 97 1.20 -18.55 5.00
CA TYR A 97 0.64 -17.60 4.03
C TYR A 97 -0.75 -17.14 4.47
N GLY A 98 -0.84 -15.90 4.96
CA GLY A 98 -2.07 -15.33 5.54
C GLY A 98 -2.82 -14.35 4.63
N THR A 99 -3.71 -13.56 5.23
CA THR A 99 -4.38 -12.42 4.59
C THR A 99 -4.42 -11.22 5.55
N THR A 100 -4.51 -10.01 5.01
CA THR A 100 -4.67 -8.82 5.87
C THR A 100 -6.05 -8.69 6.51
N ASP A 101 -7.07 -9.40 6.01
CA ASP A 101 -8.42 -9.49 6.61
C ASP A 101 -8.49 -10.56 7.73
N ASP A 102 -7.35 -11.12 8.12
CA ASP A 102 -7.30 -12.03 9.26
C ASP A 102 -7.62 -11.31 10.58
N PRO A 103 -8.41 -11.91 11.49
CA PRO A 103 -8.72 -11.34 12.80
C PRO A 103 -7.49 -10.90 13.60
N GLU A 104 -6.37 -11.64 13.53
CA GLU A 104 -5.14 -11.28 14.23
C GLU A 104 -4.55 -9.97 13.69
N ASN A 105 -4.55 -9.78 12.37
CA ASN A 105 -4.05 -8.55 11.76
C ASN A 105 -4.97 -7.36 12.10
N ILE A 106 -6.29 -7.57 12.12
CA ILE A 106 -7.26 -6.54 12.53
C ILE A 106 -6.98 -6.11 13.98
N GLU A 107 -6.85 -7.07 14.90
CA GLU A 107 -6.58 -6.78 16.31
C GLU A 107 -5.25 -6.06 16.49
N ARG A 108 -4.17 -6.56 15.87
CA ARG A 108 -2.84 -5.96 15.94
C ARG A 108 -2.82 -4.54 15.38
N THR A 109 -3.47 -4.31 14.24
CA THR A 109 -3.55 -2.98 13.61
C THR A 109 -4.28 -2.00 14.51
N LEU A 110 -5.43 -2.40 15.08
CA LEU A 110 -6.18 -1.58 16.02
C LEU A 110 -5.36 -1.27 17.28
N GLN A 111 -4.58 -2.23 17.78
CA GLN A 111 -3.69 -2.01 18.91
C GLN A 111 -2.63 -0.95 18.60
N ILE A 112 -1.94 -1.06 17.46
CA ILE A 112 -0.90 -0.12 17.03
C ILE A 112 -1.48 1.29 16.89
N VAL A 113 -2.60 1.43 16.18
CA VAL A 113 -3.27 2.72 15.95
C VAL A 113 -3.72 3.36 17.28
N LYS A 114 -4.33 2.59 18.18
CA LYS A 114 -4.75 3.08 19.50
C LYS A 114 -3.56 3.57 20.32
N GLU A 115 -2.45 2.85 20.32
CA GLU A 115 -1.26 3.25 21.08
C GLU A 115 -0.64 4.51 20.48
N LEU A 116 -0.52 4.61 19.16
CA LEU A 116 -0.03 5.82 18.50
C LEU A 116 -0.93 7.04 18.80
N GLN A 117 -2.26 6.85 18.79
CA GLN A 117 -3.20 7.90 19.14
C GLN A 117 -3.09 8.33 20.60
N LYS A 118 -3.00 7.37 21.53
CA LYS A 118 -2.80 7.63 22.96
C LYS A 118 -1.53 8.43 23.25
N ASN A 119 -0.46 8.18 22.49
CA ASN A 119 0.81 8.89 22.60
C ASN A 119 0.86 10.21 21.79
N GLY A 120 -0.25 10.64 21.20
CA GLY A 120 -0.34 11.91 20.46
C GLY A 120 0.33 11.90 19.08
N TYR A 121 0.64 10.72 18.54
CA TYR A 121 1.17 10.56 17.18
C TYR A 121 0.09 10.42 16.12
N ILE A 122 -1.18 10.29 16.50
CA ILE A 122 -2.30 10.33 15.57
C ILE A 122 -3.23 11.46 15.97
N TYR A 123 -3.55 12.36 15.02
CA TYR A 123 -4.40 13.52 15.26
C TYR A 123 -5.43 13.71 14.13
N PRO A 124 -6.63 14.24 14.45
CA PRO A 124 -7.64 14.51 13.44
C PRO A 124 -7.30 15.80 12.67
N LYS A 125 -7.61 15.81 11.38
CA LYS A 125 -7.60 16.99 10.52
C LYS A 125 -8.82 16.95 9.60
N GLU A 126 -9.46 18.09 9.42
CA GLU A 126 -10.54 18.22 8.47
C GLU A 126 -9.98 18.39 7.06
N LEU A 127 -10.50 17.61 6.12
CA LEU A 127 -10.16 17.67 4.71
C LEU A 127 -11.44 17.77 3.90
N ASP A 128 -11.38 18.62 2.89
CA ASP A 128 -12.40 18.70 1.87
C ASP A 128 -12.14 17.62 0.83
N SER A 129 -13.17 16.82 0.54
CA SER A 129 -13.12 15.73 -0.42
C SER A 129 -14.33 15.77 -1.35
N PRO A 130 -14.18 15.38 -2.63
CA PRO A 130 -15.31 15.32 -3.55
C PRO A 130 -16.24 14.15 -3.20
N TYR A 131 -17.53 14.42 -3.24
CA TYR A 131 -18.61 13.46 -3.01
C TYR A 131 -19.56 13.43 -4.19
N CYS A 132 -19.97 12.22 -4.59
CA CYS A 132 -20.98 12.02 -5.61
C CYS A 132 -22.30 11.63 -4.93
N ASP A 133 -23.31 12.50 -4.99
CA ASP A 133 -24.64 12.21 -4.44
C ASP A 133 -25.34 11.06 -5.18
N ASN A 134 -25.14 10.95 -6.49
CA ASN A 134 -25.73 9.88 -7.29
C ASN A 134 -25.16 8.49 -6.96
N CYS A 135 -23.87 8.41 -6.59
CA CYS A 135 -23.23 7.17 -6.14
C CYS A 135 -23.23 7.01 -4.62
N GLY A 136 -23.70 8.00 -3.86
CA GLY A 136 -23.73 7.99 -2.40
C GLY A 136 -22.35 7.81 -1.74
N ARG A 137 -21.25 8.27 -2.36
CA ARG A 137 -19.89 8.01 -1.85
C ARG A 137 -18.89 9.14 -2.06
N SER A 138 -17.88 9.19 -1.19
CA SER A 138 -16.66 9.96 -1.43
C SER A 138 -15.86 9.36 -2.57
N LEU A 139 -15.15 10.22 -3.30
CA LEU A 139 -14.34 9.84 -4.44
C LEU A 139 -12.86 10.09 -4.09
N PRO A 140 -12.09 9.02 -3.79
CA PRO A 140 -10.64 9.09 -3.82
C PRO A 140 -10.15 9.59 -5.20
N ASP A 141 -8.93 10.12 -5.27
CA ASP A 141 -8.39 10.80 -6.46
C ASP A 141 -8.68 10.06 -7.79
N ARG A 142 -8.48 8.74 -7.83
CA ARG A 142 -8.73 7.91 -9.03
C ARG A 142 -10.18 7.92 -9.54
N TYR A 143 -11.14 8.28 -8.70
CA TYR A 143 -12.55 8.38 -9.02
C TYR A 143 -13.02 9.81 -9.33
N VAL A 144 -12.10 10.77 -9.34
CA VAL A 144 -12.34 12.16 -9.69
C VAL A 144 -11.80 12.39 -11.09
N ARG A 145 -12.65 12.88 -12.00
CA ARG A 145 -12.23 13.43 -13.28
C ARG A 145 -12.64 14.89 -13.37
N GLY A 146 -12.01 15.64 -14.24
CA GLY A 146 -12.37 17.03 -14.51
C GLY A 146 -11.35 17.65 -15.44
N GLU A 147 -11.29 18.97 -15.44
CA GLU A 147 -10.38 19.71 -16.31
C GLU A 147 -9.05 19.99 -15.58
N CYS A 148 -7.95 19.75 -16.27
CA CYS A 148 -6.62 20.14 -15.80
C CYS A 148 -6.54 21.66 -15.65
N PRO A 149 -6.11 22.21 -14.49
CA PRO A 149 -6.01 23.65 -14.29
C PRO A 149 -4.93 24.33 -15.14
N HIS A 150 -4.05 23.55 -15.79
CA HIS A 150 -2.93 24.08 -16.57
C HIS A 150 -3.15 24.02 -18.09
N CYS A 151 -3.88 23.03 -18.58
CA CYS A 151 -4.05 22.82 -20.02
C CYS A 151 -5.50 22.56 -20.45
N HIS A 152 -6.44 22.52 -19.50
CA HIS A 152 -7.88 22.29 -19.72
C HIS A 152 -8.25 20.97 -20.41
N ALA A 153 -7.29 20.08 -20.65
CA ALA A 153 -7.56 18.70 -21.05
C ALA A 153 -8.22 17.93 -19.90
N ASP A 154 -8.87 16.81 -20.24
CA ASP A 154 -9.40 15.91 -19.21
C ASP A 154 -8.26 15.37 -18.34
N ALA A 155 -8.44 15.43 -17.03
CA ALA A 155 -7.50 14.93 -16.03
C ALA A 155 -8.22 14.01 -15.05
N ARG A 156 -7.45 13.17 -14.38
CA ARG A 156 -7.95 12.19 -13.42
C ARG A 156 -7.12 12.27 -12.14
N GLY A 157 -7.80 12.52 -11.02
CA GLY A 157 -7.19 12.57 -9.70
C GLY A 157 -5.95 13.44 -9.63
N ASP A 158 -4.81 12.78 -9.51
CA ASP A 158 -3.49 13.34 -9.32
C ASP A 158 -2.65 13.45 -10.60
N GLU A 159 -3.24 13.19 -11.78
CA GLU A 159 -2.52 13.21 -13.06
C GLU A 159 -3.34 13.79 -14.22
N CYS A 160 -2.68 14.60 -15.06
CA CYS A 160 -3.19 15.03 -16.36
C CYS A 160 -2.68 14.09 -17.47
N ASP A 161 -3.27 12.91 -17.56
CA ASP A 161 -2.88 11.84 -18.48
C ASP A 161 -3.22 12.12 -19.95
N GLN A 162 -4.29 12.89 -20.23
CA GLN A 162 -4.73 13.23 -21.59
C GLN A 162 -4.20 14.57 -22.11
N GLY A 163 -3.35 15.26 -21.34
CA GLY A 163 -2.88 16.61 -21.68
C GLY A 163 -1.40 16.79 -21.40
N CYS A 164 -1.08 17.66 -20.45
CA CYS A 164 0.29 18.11 -20.20
C CYS A 164 1.17 17.14 -19.39
N GLY A 165 0.63 16.01 -18.90
CA GLY A 165 1.38 15.00 -18.14
C GLY A 165 1.82 15.42 -16.74
N ARG A 166 1.30 16.55 -16.22
CA ARG A 166 1.65 17.06 -14.90
C ARG A 166 0.95 16.26 -13.79
N TYR A 167 1.64 16.15 -12.67
CA TYR A 167 1.05 15.81 -11.38
C TYR A 167 0.12 16.94 -10.93
N LEU A 168 -1.02 16.58 -10.36
CA LEU A 168 -2.02 17.50 -9.79
C LEU A 168 -2.20 17.18 -8.31
N GLU A 169 -2.31 18.19 -7.48
CA GLU A 169 -2.63 18.02 -6.07
C GLU A 169 -4.14 17.72 -5.89
N PRO A 170 -4.53 16.94 -4.87
CA PRO A 170 -5.94 16.72 -4.56
C PRO A 170 -6.72 18.03 -4.41
N GLY A 171 -7.78 18.18 -5.18
CA GLY A 171 -8.63 19.39 -5.21
C GLY A 171 -8.28 20.41 -6.31
N GLU A 172 -7.19 20.24 -7.06
CA GLU A 172 -6.83 21.13 -8.18
C GLU A 172 -7.67 20.91 -9.44
N ILE A 173 -8.32 19.75 -9.58
CA ILE A 173 -9.16 19.42 -10.73
C ILE A 173 -10.36 20.39 -10.78
N LEU A 174 -10.49 21.10 -11.89
CA LEU A 174 -11.61 22.00 -12.15
C LEU A 174 -12.83 21.20 -12.61
N ASN A 175 -14.03 21.68 -12.26
CA ASN A 175 -15.32 21.05 -12.60
C ASN A 175 -15.33 19.53 -12.30
N PRO A 176 -15.04 19.12 -11.05
CA PRO A 176 -14.88 17.73 -10.71
C PRO A 176 -16.18 16.96 -10.94
N ARG A 177 -16.04 15.79 -11.57
CA ARG A 177 -17.12 14.85 -11.88
C ARG A 177 -16.73 13.44 -11.48
N CYS A 178 -17.73 12.65 -11.13
CA CYS A 178 -17.57 11.26 -10.76
C CYS A 178 -17.08 10.44 -11.96
N ALA A 179 -15.95 9.75 -11.83
CA ALA A 179 -15.45 8.86 -12.89
C ALA A 179 -16.35 7.64 -13.14
N ILE A 180 -17.24 7.31 -12.18
CA ILE A 180 -18.15 6.15 -12.27
C ILE A 180 -19.40 6.50 -13.08
N CYS A 181 -20.07 7.62 -12.76
CA CYS A 181 -21.38 7.96 -13.33
C CYS A 181 -21.42 9.28 -14.11
N GLY A 182 -20.31 10.03 -14.14
CA GLY A 182 -20.21 11.32 -14.84
C GLY A 182 -20.90 12.50 -14.15
N SER A 183 -21.63 12.29 -13.06
CA SER A 183 -22.33 13.37 -12.34
C SER A 183 -21.35 14.36 -11.71
N PRO A 184 -21.71 15.67 -11.61
CA PRO A 184 -20.93 16.65 -10.85
C PRO A 184 -20.73 16.19 -9.41
N THR A 185 -19.60 16.56 -8.82
CA THR A 185 -19.33 16.31 -7.40
C THR A 185 -19.61 17.56 -6.59
N ARG A 186 -19.89 17.38 -5.30
CA ARG A 186 -19.87 18.47 -4.32
C ARG A 186 -18.77 18.23 -3.31
N THR A 187 -18.28 19.29 -2.70
CA THR A 187 -17.31 19.20 -1.61
C THR A 187 -18.00 18.76 -0.32
N ILE A 188 -17.38 17.82 0.40
CA ILE A 188 -17.70 17.51 1.78
C ILE A 188 -16.46 17.59 2.64
N THR A 189 -16.61 18.16 3.82
CA THR A 189 -15.57 18.15 4.85
C THR A 189 -15.66 16.84 5.63
N ARG A 190 -14.54 16.13 5.77
CA ARG A 190 -14.42 14.91 6.56
C ARG A 190 -13.23 15.00 7.48
N THR A 191 -13.36 14.41 8.66
CA THR A 191 -12.22 14.22 9.55
C THR A 191 -11.40 13.01 9.08
N HIS A 192 -10.14 13.25 8.73
CA HIS A 192 -9.12 12.24 8.53
C HIS A 192 -8.19 12.20 9.74
N TYR A 193 -7.60 11.06 10.02
CA TYR A 193 -6.62 10.90 11.09
C TYR A 193 -5.23 10.76 10.47
N TYR A 194 -4.34 11.66 10.85
CA TYR A 194 -2.97 11.75 10.35
C TYR A 194 -2.00 11.18 11.37
N PHE A 195 -1.09 10.34 10.91
CA PHE A 195 0.11 9.93 11.62
C PHE A 195 1.17 11.02 11.52
N LYS A 196 1.67 11.47 12.67
CA LYS A 196 2.65 12.53 12.82
C LYS A 196 4.07 12.06 12.50
N LEU A 197 4.27 11.55 11.29
CA LEU A 197 5.53 11.03 10.76
C LEU A 197 6.68 12.04 10.91
N SER A 198 6.38 13.35 10.79
CA SER A 198 7.35 14.43 11.01
C SER A 198 8.06 14.35 12.37
N SER A 199 7.38 13.83 13.42
CA SER A 199 7.97 13.68 14.76
C SER A 199 9.08 12.64 14.82
N PHE A 200 9.14 11.73 13.84
CA PHE A 200 10.13 10.65 13.77
C PHE A 200 11.33 11.00 12.89
N GLU A 201 11.38 12.21 12.33
CA GLU A 201 12.45 12.62 11.41
C GLU A 201 13.84 12.48 12.04
N GLY A 202 14.02 12.93 13.29
CA GLY A 202 15.30 12.79 14.00
C GLY A 202 15.73 11.34 14.17
N PHE A 203 14.81 10.48 14.62
CA PHE A 203 15.05 9.04 14.76
C PHE A 203 15.41 8.41 13.40
N LEU A 204 14.66 8.71 12.34
CA LEU A 204 14.89 8.16 11.01
C LEU A 204 16.21 8.64 10.40
N LYS A 205 16.59 9.91 10.60
CA LYS A 205 17.90 10.44 10.17
C LYS A 205 19.06 9.62 10.72
N ASP A 206 18.98 9.23 11.98
CA ASP A 206 20.03 8.45 12.62
C ASP A 206 19.93 6.96 12.27
N TYR A 207 18.73 6.38 12.36
CA TYR A 207 18.50 4.98 12.05
C TYR A 207 18.93 4.59 10.62
N LEU A 208 18.61 5.44 9.62
CA LEU A 208 18.92 5.15 8.21
C LEU A 208 20.42 5.22 7.86
N LYS A 209 21.25 5.83 8.71
CA LYS A 209 22.71 5.83 8.53
C LYS A 209 23.26 4.42 8.67
N ASP A 210 22.76 3.68 9.66
CA ASP A 210 23.29 2.39 10.09
C ASP A 210 22.44 1.19 9.64
N VAL A 211 21.22 1.43 9.16
CA VAL A 211 20.35 0.36 8.67
C VAL A 211 21.04 -0.43 7.54
N ASP A 212 20.92 -1.74 7.60
CA ASP A 212 21.36 -2.62 6.52
C ASP A 212 20.44 -2.49 5.30
N GLY A 213 21.02 -2.50 4.10
CA GLY A 213 20.26 -2.41 2.85
C GLY A 213 21.12 -2.00 1.67
N THR A 214 20.51 -1.93 0.49
CA THR A 214 21.19 -1.42 -0.69
C THR A 214 21.50 0.07 -0.49
N LYS A 215 22.65 0.52 -0.99
CA LYS A 215 23.04 1.94 -0.94
C LYS A 215 21.97 2.84 -1.59
N ILE A 216 21.36 2.36 -2.68
CA ILE A 216 20.31 3.07 -3.42
C ILE A 216 19.09 3.30 -2.52
N ALA A 217 18.53 2.23 -1.91
CA ALA A 217 17.35 2.36 -1.06
C ALA A 217 17.58 3.28 0.14
N ARG A 218 18.74 3.17 0.78
CA ARG A 218 19.13 4.05 1.90
C ARG A 218 19.24 5.51 1.48
N ASN A 219 19.89 5.78 0.34
CA ASN A 219 20.06 7.14 -0.13
C ASN A 219 18.72 7.79 -0.52
N TYR A 220 17.79 7.05 -1.12
CA TYR A 220 16.44 7.55 -1.39
C TYR A 220 15.68 7.88 -0.11
N ALA A 221 15.68 6.96 0.88
CA ALA A 221 15.03 7.19 2.15
C ALA A 221 15.62 8.40 2.90
N LEU A 222 16.95 8.52 2.93
CA LEU A 222 17.64 9.69 3.50
C LEU A 222 17.31 10.98 2.75
N GLY A 223 17.16 10.93 1.43
CA GLY A 223 16.71 12.05 0.61
C GLY A 223 15.37 12.60 1.09
N TRP A 224 14.35 11.74 1.18
CA TRP A 224 13.02 12.13 1.67
C TRP A 224 13.05 12.71 3.08
N VAL A 225 13.86 12.13 3.96
CA VAL A 225 14.01 12.61 5.34
C VAL A 225 14.74 13.96 5.41
N ASN A 226 15.65 14.25 4.47
CA ASN A 226 16.34 15.53 4.40
C ASN A 226 15.50 16.65 3.76
N GLU A 227 14.55 16.29 2.89
CA GLU A 227 13.57 17.22 2.31
C GLU A 227 12.53 17.68 3.34
N GLY A 228 12.40 16.96 4.45
CA GLY A 228 11.44 17.23 5.53
C GLY A 228 10.21 16.34 5.41
N LEU A 229 9.97 15.51 6.42
CA LEU A 229 8.85 14.56 6.40
C LEU A 229 7.52 15.27 6.62
N LYS A 230 6.52 14.92 5.81
CA LYS A 230 5.12 15.33 6.01
C LYS A 230 4.36 14.28 6.80
N ASP A 231 3.37 14.72 7.56
CA ASP A 231 2.44 13.82 8.25
C ASP A 231 1.55 13.10 7.23
N TRP A 232 1.22 11.83 7.53
CA TRP A 232 0.56 10.90 6.61
C TRP A 232 -0.84 10.52 7.07
#